data_AF-A0A356KNM2-F1
#
_entry.id   AF-A0A356KNM2-F1
#
_cell.length_a   1.000
_cell.length_b   1.000
_cell.length_c   1.000
_cell.angle_alpha   90.00
_cell.angle_beta   90.00
_cell.angle_gamma   90.00
#
_symmetry.space_group_name_H-M   'P 1'
#
loop_
_entity.id
_entity.type
_entity.pdbx_description
1 polymer ?
#
loop_
_entity_poly.entity_id
_entity_poly.type
_entity_poly.pdbx_seq_one_letter_code
_entity_poly.pdbx_strand_id
1 'polypeptide(L)'
;MSRLWSWLLLLPLLSGCASETVEREPDGLKRLEVELKREDGYETRWQLAAACLDVIDIHPDIRSGTKLSYAKRALKHADQAVRIDAEQVEGHYYRAIALGRVLEFETLPDLDRIGELEQAAERARAIDPTFKHAGPLRFLALLYTKAPPWPIGPELAGEEDEIEALWEEALQLASGWVENHLGFAEFLVDQDREAEALAHARQARALLAKTRLHPIQHEELRRRIQELFDALKS
;
A
#
# COMPACT_ATOMS: atom_id res chain seq x y z
N MET A 1 -15.61 21.54 5.81
CA MET A 1 -15.97 20.12 5.59
C MET A 1 -14.93 19.29 6.32
N SER A 2 -15.34 18.40 7.24
CA SER A 2 -14.45 17.83 8.24
C SER A 2 -13.32 17.02 7.60
N ARG A 3 -12.08 17.22 8.08
CA ARG A 3 -10.85 16.55 7.63
C ARG A 3 -10.99 15.01 7.56
N LEU A 4 -11.93 14.44 8.34
CA LEU A 4 -12.31 13.02 8.34
C LEU A 4 -12.74 12.48 6.95
N TRP A 5 -13.43 13.27 6.13
CA TRP A 5 -13.85 12.83 4.79
C TRP A 5 -12.74 13.01 3.74
N SER A 6 -11.77 13.90 4.01
CA SER A 6 -10.61 14.12 3.14
C SER A 6 -9.62 12.95 3.19
N TRP A 7 -9.57 12.22 4.32
CA TRP A 7 -8.72 11.05 4.49
C TRP A 7 -9.15 9.86 3.61
N LEU A 8 -10.46 9.60 3.54
CA LEU A 8 -11.01 8.52 2.70
C LEU A 8 -10.77 8.75 1.19
N LEU A 9 -10.64 10.02 0.78
CA LEU A 9 -10.32 10.40 -0.61
C LEU A 9 -8.83 10.24 -0.96
N LEU A 10 -7.95 9.98 0.03
CA LEU A 10 -6.49 9.85 -0.13
C LEU A 10 -5.98 8.40 0.01
N LEU A 11 -6.86 7.43 0.24
CA LEU A 11 -6.59 5.98 0.15
C LEU A 11 -6.15 5.43 -1.23
N PRO A 12 -6.29 6.13 -2.39
CA PRO A 12 -5.75 5.63 -3.66
C PRO A 12 -4.23 5.37 -3.64
N LEU A 13 -3.50 5.91 -2.65
CA LEU A 13 -2.05 5.81 -2.50
C LEU A 13 -1.53 4.41 -2.10
N LEU A 14 -2.43 3.48 -1.72
CA LEU A 14 -2.05 2.07 -1.53
C LEU A 14 -1.82 1.32 -2.85
N SER A 15 -2.14 1.94 -3.99
CA SER A 15 -1.88 1.39 -5.32
C SER A 15 -0.37 1.24 -5.52
N GLY A 16 0.09 0.00 -5.74
CA GLY A 16 1.51 -0.33 -5.86
C GLY A 16 2.15 -0.94 -4.60
N CYS A 17 1.49 -0.92 -3.43
CA CYS A 17 1.97 -1.69 -2.28
C CYS A 17 1.76 -3.20 -2.49
N ALA A 18 0.70 -3.62 -3.18
CA ALA A 18 0.36 -5.03 -3.34
C ALA A 18 1.16 -5.75 -4.45
N SER A 19 1.62 -5.04 -5.46
CA SER A 19 1.77 -5.59 -6.81
C SER A 19 3.14 -5.30 -7.44
N GLU A 20 3.92 -6.34 -7.72
CA GLU A 20 5.23 -6.26 -8.41
C GLU A 20 5.22 -6.97 -9.78
N THR A 21 4.15 -7.66 -10.14
CA THR A 21 4.22 -8.62 -11.24
C THR A 21 3.79 -8.03 -12.58
N VAL A 22 4.76 -7.96 -13.50
CA VAL A 22 4.57 -7.73 -14.95
C VAL A 22 3.76 -8.87 -15.62
N GLU A 23 3.64 -10.04 -14.97
CA GLU A 23 3.22 -11.29 -15.62
C GLU A 23 2.26 -12.17 -14.78
N ARG A 24 1.37 -11.62 -13.94
CA ARG A 24 0.29 -12.48 -13.41
C ARG A 24 -0.78 -12.66 -14.49
N GLU A 25 -0.74 -13.82 -15.14
CA GLU A 25 -1.72 -14.27 -16.13
C GLU A 25 -3.16 -13.99 -15.64
N PRO A 26 -4.09 -13.58 -16.53
CA PRO A 26 -5.48 -13.30 -16.16
C PRO A 26 -6.24 -14.48 -15.53
N ASP A 27 -5.68 -15.70 -15.58
CA ASP A 27 -6.22 -16.90 -14.93
C ASP A 27 -5.55 -17.26 -13.60
N GLY A 28 -4.59 -16.48 -13.11
CA GLY A 28 -3.84 -16.77 -11.88
C GLY A 28 -4.74 -16.92 -10.65
N LEU A 29 -5.73 -16.03 -10.49
CA LEU A 29 -6.70 -16.12 -9.41
C LEU A 29 -7.53 -17.42 -9.47
N LYS A 30 -7.98 -17.82 -10.67
CA LYS A 30 -8.77 -19.06 -10.85
C LYS A 30 -7.94 -20.30 -10.55
N ARG A 31 -6.66 -20.31 -10.94
CA ARG A 31 -5.74 -21.44 -10.66
C ARG A 31 -5.56 -21.61 -9.15
N LEU A 32 -5.28 -20.51 -8.44
CA LEU A 32 -5.16 -20.52 -6.98
C LEU A 32 -6.46 -20.93 -6.28
N GLU A 33 -7.64 -20.57 -6.81
CA GLU A 33 -8.92 -21.03 -6.28
C GLU A 33 -9.15 -22.55 -6.48
N VAL A 34 -8.64 -23.13 -7.56
CA VAL A 34 -8.66 -24.58 -7.78
C VAL A 34 -7.70 -25.29 -6.83
N GLU A 35 -6.52 -24.72 -6.63
CA GLU A 35 -5.51 -25.23 -5.72
C GLU A 35 -5.99 -25.22 -4.27
N LEU A 36 -6.63 -24.12 -3.83
CA LEU A 36 -7.21 -24.01 -2.49
C LEU A 36 -8.22 -25.13 -2.17
N LYS A 37 -8.94 -25.63 -3.17
CA LYS A 37 -9.89 -26.75 -3.00
C LYS A 37 -9.19 -28.09 -2.77
N ARG A 38 -7.92 -28.21 -3.18
CA ARG A 38 -7.09 -29.39 -2.98
C ARG A 38 -6.37 -29.32 -1.65
N GLU A 39 -5.79 -28.16 -1.36
CA GLU A 39 -5.00 -27.92 -0.16
C GLU A 39 -5.19 -26.49 0.34
N ASP A 40 -5.57 -26.37 1.62
CA ASP A 40 -5.72 -25.09 2.29
C ASP A 40 -4.41 -24.72 3.01
N GLY A 41 -3.44 -24.26 2.23
CA GLY A 41 -2.09 -23.93 2.71
C GLY A 41 -1.85 -22.44 2.93
N TYR A 42 -0.86 -22.14 3.78
CA TYR A 42 -0.38 -20.77 4.03
C TYR A 42 -0.07 -20.01 2.73
N GLU A 43 0.70 -20.64 1.84
CA GLU A 43 1.18 -20.02 0.60
C GLU A 43 0.02 -19.66 -0.33
N THR A 44 -0.88 -20.62 -0.57
CA THR A 44 -2.08 -20.40 -1.39
C THR A 44 -2.95 -19.28 -0.82
N ARG A 45 -3.06 -19.17 0.51
CA ARG A 45 -3.86 -18.12 1.15
C ARG A 45 -3.28 -16.72 0.91
N TRP A 46 -2.00 -16.47 1.20
CA TRP A 46 -1.47 -15.12 0.97
C TRP A 46 -1.41 -14.78 -0.53
N GLN A 47 -1.13 -15.77 -1.40
CA GLN A 47 -1.12 -15.56 -2.84
C GLN A 47 -2.50 -15.19 -3.38
N LEU A 48 -3.58 -15.79 -2.86
CA LEU A 48 -4.95 -15.38 -3.18
C LEU A 48 -5.27 -13.97 -2.69
N ALA A 49 -4.76 -13.59 -1.52
CA ALA A 49 -4.92 -12.22 -1.02
C ALA A 49 -4.26 -11.22 -1.96
N ALA A 50 -3.00 -11.46 -2.33
CA ALA A 50 -2.24 -10.66 -3.28
C ALA A 50 -2.95 -10.58 -4.64
N ALA A 51 -3.37 -11.72 -5.21
CA ALA A 51 -4.06 -11.74 -6.50
C ALA A 51 -5.40 -10.98 -6.49
N CYS A 52 -6.13 -11.00 -5.38
CA CYS A 52 -7.35 -10.18 -5.25
C CYS A 52 -7.03 -8.68 -5.26
N LEU A 53 -5.93 -8.27 -4.62
CA LEU A 53 -5.47 -6.88 -4.61
C LEU A 53 -4.94 -6.45 -6.00
N ASP A 54 -4.20 -7.31 -6.68
CA ASP A 54 -3.72 -7.07 -8.05
C ASP A 54 -4.89 -6.76 -8.99
N VAL A 55 -6.01 -7.49 -8.89
CA VAL A 55 -7.23 -7.23 -9.69
C VAL A 55 -7.78 -5.82 -9.46
N ILE A 56 -7.70 -5.28 -8.23
CA ILE A 56 -8.13 -3.92 -7.92
C ILE A 56 -7.20 -2.91 -8.61
N ASP A 57 -5.89 -3.14 -8.54
CA ASP A 57 -4.87 -2.20 -8.99
C ASP A 57 -4.73 -2.16 -10.53
N ILE A 58 -4.87 -3.31 -11.22
CA ILE A 58 -4.72 -3.38 -12.69
C ILE A 58 -6.03 -3.10 -13.45
N HIS A 59 -7.17 -3.05 -12.77
CA HIS A 59 -8.47 -2.75 -13.37
C HIS A 59 -9.12 -1.54 -12.69
N PRO A 60 -8.58 -0.32 -12.85
CA PRO A 60 -9.05 0.87 -12.15
C PRO A 60 -10.52 1.22 -12.47
N ASP A 61 -11.02 0.82 -13.64
CA ASP A 61 -12.37 1.14 -14.12
C ASP A 61 -13.48 0.21 -13.59
N ILE A 62 -13.14 -0.86 -12.85
CA ILE A 62 -14.18 -1.73 -12.28
C ILE A 62 -14.96 -0.97 -11.20
N ARG A 63 -16.26 -1.25 -11.12
CA ARG A 63 -17.17 -0.58 -10.18
C ARG A 63 -16.66 -0.69 -8.74
N SER A 64 -16.82 0.37 -7.95
CA SER A 64 -16.40 0.41 -6.54
C SER A 64 -16.92 -0.78 -5.72
N GLY A 65 -18.20 -1.18 -5.89
CA GLY A 65 -18.73 -2.38 -5.24
C GLY A 65 -18.02 -3.70 -5.63
N THR A 66 -17.48 -3.78 -6.85
CA THR A 66 -16.62 -4.90 -7.28
C THR A 66 -15.25 -4.82 -6.63
N LYS A 67 -14.63 -3.63 -6.54
CA LYS A 67 -13.37 -3.42 -5.81
C LYS A 67 -13.51 -3.82 -4.34
N LEU A 68 -14.60 -3.41 -3.68
CA LEU A 68 -14.90 -3.80 -2.31
C LEU A 68 -15.04 -5.32 -2.13
N SER A 69 -15.68 -6.01 -3.09
CA SER A 69 -15.78 -7.47 -3.07
C SER A 69 -14.40 -8.14 -3.11
N TYR A 70 -13.50 -7.67 -4.00
CA TYR A 70 -12.12 -8.16 -4.04
C TYR A 70 -11.33 -7.82 -2.78
N ALA A 71 -11.50 -6.61 -2.22
CA ALA A 71 -10.84 -6.22 -0.98
C ALA A 71 -11.26 -7.11 0.20
N LYS A 72 -12.56 -7.41 0.34
CA LYS A 72 -13.09 -8.33 1.36
C LYS A 72 -12.61 -9.76 1.17
N ARG A 73 -12.49 -10.21 -0.08
CA ARG A 73 -11.88 -11.51 -0.39
C ARG A 73 -10.41 -11.54 0.00
N ALA A 74 -9.65 -10.50 -0.36
CA ALA A 74 -8.24 -10.37 -0.01
C ALA A 74 -8.05 -10.45 1.51
N LEU A 75 -8.85 -9.68 2.26
CA LEU A 75 -8.81 -9.68 3.72
C LEU A 75 -9.10 -11.07 4.29
N LYS A 76 -10.15 -11.74 3.80
CA LYS A 76 -10.48 -13.11 4.22
C LYS A 76 -9.31 -14.06 4.00
N HIS A 77 -8.61 -13.98 2.86
CA HIS A 77 -7.49 -14.86 2.57
C HIS A 77 -6.27 -14.53 3.42
N ALA A 78 -5.95 -13.24 3.61
CA ALA A 78 -4.86 -12.80 4.47
C ALA A 78 -5.10 -13.19 5.94
N ASP A 79 -6.32 -13.05 6.45
CA ASP A 79 -6.70 -13.51 7.80
C ASP A 79 -6.48 -15.02 7.98
N GLN A 80 -6.75 -15.83 6.95
CA GLN A 80 -6.47 -17.27 7.02
C GLN A 80 -4.98 -17.56 6.93
N ALA A 81 -4.21 -16.84 6.11
CA ALA A 81 -2.76 -16.98 6.09
C ALA A 81 -2.15 -16.72 7.47
N VAL A 82 -2.55 -15.63 8.14
CA VAL A 82 -2.12 -15.31 9.52
C VAL A 82 -2.53 -16.40 10.52
N ARG A 83 -3.71 -17.03 10.34
CA ARG A 83 -4.14 -18.13 11.22
C ARG A 83 -3.35 -19.42 11.04
N ILE A 84 -2.93 -19.71 9.81
CA ILE A 84 -2.14 -20.91 9.50
C ILE A 84 -0.71 -20.71 10.00
N ASP A 85 -0.12 -19.56 9.72
CA ASP A 85 1.22 -19.20 10.19
C ASP A 85 1.32 -17.68 10.45
N ALA A 86 1.37 -17.32 11.73
CA ALA A 86 1.43 -15.94 12.18
C ALA A 86 2.86 -15.38 12.26
N GLU A 87 3.88 -16.19 11.99
CA GLU A 87 5.29 -15.79 12.05
C GLU A 87 5.82 -15.34 10.69
N GLN A 88 5.05 -15.52 9.62
CA GLN A 88 5.41 -15.12 8.26
C GLN A 88 4.85 -13.74 7.89
N VAL A 89 5.61 -12.97 7.11
CA VAL A 89 5.31 -11.56 6.82
C VAL A 89 4.12 -11.37 5.87
N GLU A 90 3.92 -12.27 4.91
CA GLU A 90 3.00 -12.08 3.78
C GLU A 90 1.55 -11.96 4.25
N GLY A 91 1.14 -12.82 5.19
CA GLY A 91 -0.20 -12.79 5.78
C GLY A 91 -0.50 -11.44 6.42
N HIS A 92 0.42 -10.92 7.24
CA HIS A 92 0.24 -9.63 7.92
C HIS A 92 0.30 -8.45 6.95
N TYR A 93 1.24 -8.47 6.00
CA TYR A 93 1.38 -7.42 5.00
C TYR A 93 0.14 -7.28 4.13
N TYR A 94 -0.33 -8.39 3.53
CA TYR A 94 -1.52 -8.37 2.69
C TYR A 94 -2.81 -8.13 3.50
N ARG A 95 -2.83 -8.46 4.80
CA ARG A 95 -3.93 -8.09 5.69
C ARG A 95 -4.02 -6.58 5.86
N ALA A 96 -2.90 -5.89 6.11
CA ALA A 96 -2.85 -4.45 6.25
C ALA A 96 -3.37 -3.74 4.98
N ILE A 97 -2.87 -4.14 3.81
CA ILE A 97 -3.33 -3.57 2.53
C ILE A 97 -4.82 -3.86 2.30
N ALA A 98 -5.28 -5.09 2.55
CA ALA A 98 -6.67 -5.45 2.33
C ALA A 98 -7.62 -4.68 3.27
N LEU A 99 -7.25 -4.46 4.53
CA LEU A 99 -8.01 -3.59 5.43
C LEU A 99 -8.12 -2.17 4.88
N GLY A 100 -7.02 -1.61 4.37
CA GLY A 100 -7.00 -0.28 3.76
C GLY A 100 -7.94 -0.17 2.57
N ARG A 101 -7.91 -1.17 1.67
CA ARG A 101 -8.82 -1.24 0.52
C ARG A 101 -10.29 -1.45 0.92
N VAL A 102 -10.57 -2.17 2.01
CA VAL A 102 -11.94 -2.29 2.53
C VAL A 102 -12.43 -0.92 3.01
N LEU A 103 -11.63 -0.21 3.82
CA LEU A 103 -11.96 1.14 4.29
C LEU A 103 -12.18 2.12 3.13
N GLU A 104 -11.38 2.02 2.07
CA GLU A 104 -11.46 2.88 0.88
C GLU A 104 -12.79 2.74 0.12
N PHE A 105 -13.28 1.50 -0.05
CA PHE A 105 -14.42 1.23 -0.92
C PHE A 105 -15.75 1.07 -0.17
N GLU A 106 -15.76 1.09 1.16
CA GLU A 106 -16.99 1.06 1.95
C GLU A 106 -17.72 2.42 1.92
N THR A 107 -19.05 2.37 1.76
CA THR A 107 -19.88 3.59 1.78
C THR A 107 -19.89 4.24 3.16
N LEU A 108 -19.83 3.42 4.22
CA LEU A 108 -19.72 3.83 5.61
C LEU A 108 -18.60 2.99 6.23
N PRO A 109 -17.35 3.51 6.25
CA PRO A 109 -16.20 2.77 6.72
C PRO A 109 -16.23 2.60 8.24
N ASP A 110 -15.87 1.41 8.69
CA ASP A 110 -15.69 1.08 10.11
C ASP A 110 -14.31 1.53 10.58
N LEU A 111 -14.24 2.70 11.23
CA LEU A 111 -12.97 3.34 11.61
C LEU A 111 -12.20 2.55 12.68
N ASP A 112 -12.84 1.63 13.42
CA ASP A 112 -12.14 0.77 14.38
C ASP A 112 -11.11 -0.12 13.67
N ARG A 113 -11.31 -0.39 12.37
CA ARG A 113 -10.38 -1.15 11.53
C ARG A 113 -9.06 -0.44 11.24
N ILE A 114 -8.95 0.86 11.52
CA ILE A 114 -7.70 1.61 11.36
C ILE A 114 -6.64 1.05 12.32
N GLY A 115 -7.02 0.75 13.56
CA GLY A 115 -6.12 0.12 14.52
C GLY A 115 -5.72 -1.30 14.12
N GLU A 116 -6.64 -2.08 13.55
CA GLU A 116 -6.32 -3.42 13.03
C GLU A 116 -5.34 -3.38 11.86
N LEU A 117 -5.46 -2.37 11.01
CA LEU A 117 -4.62 -2.12 9.86
C LEU A 117 -3.21 -1.75 10.28
N GLU A 118 -3.08 -0.84 11.25
CA GLU A 118 -1.81 -0.45 11.84
C GLU A 118 -1.11 -1.65 12.47
N GLN A 119 -1.82 -2.42 13.31
CA GLN A 119 -1.27 -3.61 13.96
C GLN A 119 -0.76 -4.65 12.97
N ALA A 120 -1.46 -4.84 11.85
CA ALA A 120 -1.02 -5.77 10.80
C ALA A 120 0.25 -5.26 10.10
N ALA A 121 0.33 -3.97 9.81
CA ALA A 121 1.52 -3.38 9.18
C ALA A 121 2.72 -3.37 10.12
N GLU A 122 2.52 -3.06 11.39
CA GLU A 122 3.53 -3.14 12.45
C GLU A 122 4.04 -4.57 12.62
N ARG A 123 3.14 -5.55 12.61
CA ARG A 123 3.55 -6.95 12.69
C ARG A 123 4.35 -7.37 11.46
N ALA A 124 3.97 -6.92 10.27
CA ALA A 124 4.75 -7.17 9.06
C ALA A 124 6.14 -6.53 9.13
N ARG A 125 6.25 -5.28 9.57
CA ARG A 125 7.52 -4.57 9.82
C ARG A 125 8.41 -5.33 10.80
N ALA A 126 7.83 -5.84 11.89
CA ALA A 126 8.57 -6.56 12.92
C ALA A 126 9.08 -7.94 12.47
N ILE A 127 8.41 -8.60 11.51
CA ILE A 127 8.83 -9.90 10.96
C ILE A 127 9.90 -9.70 9.90
N ASP A 128 9.60 -8.88 8.88
CA ASP A 128 10.52 -8.58 7.78
C ASP A 128 10.26 -7.15 7.26
N PRO A 129 11.05 -6.16 7.70
CA PRO A 129 10.89 -4.79 7.23
C PRO A 129 11.32 -4.62 5.77
N THR A 130 12.03 -5.59 5.17
CA THR A 130 12.49 -5.52 3.78
C THR A 130 11.44 -6.01 2.78
N PHE A 131 10.41 -6.71 3.25
CA PHE A 131 9.38 -7.32 2.42
C PHE A 131 8.79 -6.31 1.42
N LYS A 132 8.68 -6.70 0.14
CA LYS A 132 8.15 -5.84 -0.93
C LYS A 132 8.82 -4.47 -1.01
N HIS A 133 10.14 -4.48 -1.00
CA HIS A 133 10.99 -3.28 -1.09
C HIS A 133 10.65 -2.26 0.01
N ALA A 134 10.70 -2.72 1.26
CA ALA A 134 10.27 -1.93 2.42
C ALA A 134 8.79 -1.52 2.40
N GLY A 135 7.95 -2.41 1.89
CA GLY A 135 6.50 -2.24 1.82
C GLY A 135 5.86 -1.93 3.17
N PRO A 136 6.17 -2.66 4.28
CA PRO A 136 5.59 -2.37 5.59
C PRO A 136 5.89 -0.95 6.09
N LEU A 137 7.14 -0.48 5.93
CA LEU A 137 7.56 0.86 6.33
C LEU A 137 6.85 1.94 5.53
N ARG A 138 6.83 1.79 4.20
CA ARG A 138 6.09 2.69 3.29
C ARG A 138 4.61 2.76 3.66
N PHE A 139 4.00 1.62 3.98
CA PHE A 139 2.59 1.56 4.37
C PHE A 139 2.32 2.33 5.68
N LEU A 140 3.15 2.13 6.71
CA LEU A 140 3.03 2.85 7.98
C LEU A 140 3.25 4.35 7.79
N ALA A 141 4.24 4.76 7.01
CA ALA A 141 4.51 6.17 6.74
C ALA A 141 3.31 6.84 6.06
N LEU A 142 2.71 6.19 5.05
CA LEU A 142 1.49 6.67 4.40
C LEU A 142 0.30 6.70 5.37
N LEU A 143 0.14 5.67 6.20
CA LEU A 143 -0.92 5.62 7.19
C LEU A 143 -0.82 6.79 8.16
N TYR A 144 0.35 7.00 8.78
CA TYR A 144 0.56 8.06 9.76
C TYR A 144 0.50 9.46 9.15
N THR A 145 0.91 9.62 7.89
CA THR A 145 0.74 10.90 7.17
C THR A 145 -0.73 11.25 6.95
N LYS A 146 -1.56 10.27 6.62
CA LYS A 146 -2.91 10.54 6.11
C LYS A 146 -3.98 10.36 7.18
N ALA A 147 -3.83 9.40 8.10
CA ALA A 147 -4.85 9.02 9.07
C ALA A 147 -5.37 10.20 9.90
N PRO A 148 -6.64 10.16 10.35
CA PRO A 148 -7.11 11.09 11.36
C PRO A 148 -6.21 11.00 12.59
N PRO A 149 -5.99 12.11 13.32
CA PRO A 149 -5.26 12.05 14.57
C PRO A 149 -6.00 11.19 15.60
N TRP A 150 -5.27 10.77 16.63
CA TRP A 150 -5.81 10.08 17.79
C TRP A 150 -6.97 10.88 18.43
N PRO A 151 -8.04 10.25 18.94
CA PRO A 151 -8.25 8.81 19.15
C PRO A 151 -8.93 8.07 18.00
N ILE A 152 -9.16 8.72 16.86
CA ILE A 152 -9.86 8.11 15.73
C ILE A 152 -8.90 7.29 14.85
N GLY A 153 -7.68 7.78 14.66
CA GLY A 153 -6.62 7.03 14.00
C GLY A 153 -5.46 6.67 14.94
N PRO A 154 -4.33 6.23 14.37
CA PRO A 154 -3.15 5.83 15.13
C PRO A 154 -2.65 6.90 16.11
N GLU A 155 -1.99 6.44 17.16
CA GLU A 155 -1.33 7.33 18.12
C GLU A 155 -0.28 8.22 17.46
N LEU A 156 0.47 7.67 16.51
CA LEU A 156 1.54 8.37 15.78
C LEU A 156 1.05 9.12 14.52
N ALA A 157 -0.26 9.24 14.31
CA ALA A 157 -0.79 9.93 13.14
C ALA A 157 -0.48 11.43 13.19
N GLY A 158 0.27 11.91 12.18
CA GLY A 158 0.73 13.29 12.08
C GLY A 158 2.02 13.60 12.85
N GLU A 159 2.65 12.61 13.48
CA GLU A 159 3.96 12.79 14.13
C GLU A 159 5.06 12.81 13.07
N GLU A 160 5.47 14.02 12.66
CA GLU A 160 6.34 14.25 11.50
C GLU A 160 7.69 13.52 11.61
N ASP A 161 8.33 13.54 12.78
CA ASP A 161 9.61 12.86 13.03
C ASP A 161 9.49 11.34 12.85
N GLU A 162 8.39 10.74 13.30
CA GLU A 162 8.14 9.29 13.18
C GLU A 162 7.84 8.91 11.72
N ILE A 163 7.08 9.75 11.01
CA ILE A 163 6.79 9.56 9.58
C ILE A 163 8.08 9.66 8.76
N GLU A 164 8.92 10.66 9.02
CA GLU A 164 10.20 10.83 8.34
C GLU A 164 11.12 9.64 8.60
N ALA A 165 11.23 9.18 9.84
CA ALA A 165 12.05 8.01 10.20
C ALA A 165 11.62 6.76 9.41
N LEU A 166 10.33 6.52 9.23
CA LEU A 166 9.82 5.40 8.43
C LEU A 166 10.22 5.51 6.95
N TRP A 167 10.18 6.72 6.37
CA TRP A 167 10.62 6.95 4.99
C TRP A 167 12.13 6.78 4.82
N GLU A 168 12.92 7.32 5.75
CA GLU A 168 14.37 7.17 5.76
C GLU A 168 14.77 5.69 5.87
N GLU A 169 14.14 4.93 6.76
CA GLU A 169 14.38 3.50 6.89
C GLU A 169 14.00 2.75 5.61
N ALA A 170 12.86 3.07 4.99
CA ALA A 170 12.45 2.45 3.73
C ALA A 170 13.46 2.72 2.59
N LEU A 171 14.04 3.92 2.55
CA LEU A 171 15.08 4.29 1.59
C LEU A 171 16.42 3.62 1.91
N GLN A 172 16.77 3.44 3.18
CA GLN A 172 17.96 2.68 3.57
C GLN A 172 17.87 1.21 3.13
N LEU A 173 16.71 0.59 3.31
CA LEU A 173 16.48 -0.81 2.95
C LEU A 173 16.25 -1.02 1.44
N ALA A 174 15.62 -0.06 0.77
CA ALA A 174 15.21 -0.20 -0.63
C ALA A 174 15.24 1.13 -1.40
N SER A 175 16.42 1.77 -1.49
CA SER A 175 16.65 3.00 -2.28
C SER A 175 16.41 2.82 -3.79
N GLY A 176 16.36 1.58 -4.28
CA GLY A 176 16.14 1.26 -5.69
C GLY A 176 14.66 1.26 -6.11
N TRP A 177 13.73 1.49 -5.17
CA TRP A 177 12.29 1.38 -5.43
C TRP A 177 11.64 2.75 -5.64
N VAL A 178 10.83 2.87 -6.70
CA VAL A 178 10.26 4.15 -7.16
C VAL A 178 9.39 4.77 -6.07
N GLU A 179 8.53 3.96 -5.46
CA GLU A 179 7.52 4.38 -4.50
C GLU A 179 8.11 4.88 -3.18
N ASN A 180 9.32 4.42 -2.81
CA ASN A 180 9.99 4.91 -1.60
C ASN A 180 10.48 6.36 -1.80
N HIS A 181 11.05 6.66 -2.99
CA HIS A 181 11.40 8.03 -3.33
C HIS A 181 10.18 8.91 -3.59
N LEU A 182 9.16 8.40 -4.27
CA LEU A 182 7.95 9.16 -4.55
C LEU A 182 7.19 9.52 -3.28
N GLY A 183 6.94 8.54 -2.40
CA GLY A 183 6.21 8.76 -1.15
C GLY A 183 6.94 9.72 -0.20
N PHE A 184 8.27 9.59 -0.07
CA PHE A 184 9.04 10.54 0.75
C PHE A 184 9.04 11.94 0.15
N ALA A 185 9.12 12.08 -1.17
CA ALA A 185 9.05 13.37 -1.82
C ALA A 185 7.68 14.05 -1.64
N GLU A 186 6.58 13.29 -1.70
CA GLU A 186 5.23 13.78 -1.40
C GLU A 186 5.13 14.24 0.06
N PHE A 187 5.68 13.49 1.01
CA PHE A 187 5.78 13.90 2.42
C PHE A 187 6.59 15.20 2.57
N LEU A 188 7.76 15.30 1.94
CA LEU A 188 8.62 16.49 2.02
C LEU A 188 7.93 17.75 1.45
N VAL A 189 7.05 17.62 0.46
CA VAL A 189 6.20 18.73 0.00
C VAL A 189 5.20 19.15 1.06
N ASP A 190 4.53 18.19 1.71
CA ASP A 190 3.60 18.46 2.82
C ASP A 190 4.32 19.16 4.01
N GLN A 191 5.66 19.11 4.05
CA GLN A 191 6.55 19.71 5.06
C GLN A 191 7.28 20.99 4.57
N ASP A 192 6.89 21.57 3.43
CA ASP A 192 7.53 22.75 2.82
C ASP A 192 9.05 22.59 2.53
N ARG A 193 9.54 21.35 2.39
CA ARG A 193 10.95 21.01 2.11
C ARG A 193 11.20 20.75 0.63
N GLU A 194 10.87 21.73 -0.20
CA GLU A 194 10.82 21.62 -1.66
C GLU A 194 12.13 21.16 -2.32
N ALA A 195 13.29 21.63 -1.82
CA ALA A 195 14.59 21.29 -2.40
C ALA A 195 14.89 19.78 -2.27
N GLU A 196 14.55 19.20 -1.12
CA GLU A 196 14.73 17.77 -0.83
C GLU A 196 13.69 16.95 -1.58
N ALA A 197 12.43 17.39 -1.57
CA ALA A 197 11.35 16.80 -2.35
C ALA A 197 11.73 16.70 -3.83
N LEU A 198 12.30 17.76 -4.41
CA LEU A 198 12.75 17.79 -5.80
C LEU A 198 13.88 16.78 -6.08
N ALA A 199 14.78 16.58 -5.12
CA ALA A 199 15.84 15.58 -5.24
C ALA A 199 15.24 14.16 -5.28
N HIS A 200 14.31 13.84 -4.38
CA HIS A 200 13.63 12.54 -4.36
C HIS A 200 12.72 12.32 -5.58
N ALA A 201 11.98 13.35 -6.04
CA ALA A 201 11.17 13.28 -7.26
C ALA A 201 12.00 12.95 -8.52
N ARG A 202 13.22 13.51 -8.62
CA ARG A 202 14.17 13.19 -9.69
C ARG A 202 14.64 11.73 -9.63
N GLN A 203 14.90 11.21 -8.43
CA GLN A 203 15.26 9.80 -8.25
C GLN A 203 14.10 8.88 -8.62
N ALA A 204 12.89 9.15 -8.14
CA ALA A 204 11.69 8.40 -8.51
C ALA A 204 11.51 8.33 -10.04
N ARG A 205 11.63 9.46 -10.74
CA ARG A 205 11.56 9.49 -12.21
C ARG A 205 12.65 8.65 -12.89
N ALA A 206 13.88 8.70 -12.39
CA ALA A 206 15.00 7.95 -12.94
C ALA A 206 14.85 6.44 -12.73
N LEU A 207 14.31 6.03 -11.58
CA LEU A 207 14.01 4.64 -11.25
C LEU A 207 12.83 4.11 -12.09
N LEU A 208 11.76 4.90 -12.25
CA LEU A 208 10.58 4.49 -13.03
C LEU A 208 10.93 4.22 -14.50
N ALA A 209 11.91 4.93 -15.06
CA ALA A 209 12.40 4.69 -16.42
C ALA A 209 13.09 3.32 -16.61
N LYS A 210 13.54 2.69 -15.51
CA LYS A 210 14.26 1.41 -15.52
C LYS A 210 13.40 0.25 -14.99
N THR A 211 12.36 0.56 -14.23
CA THR A 211 11.51 -0.43 -13.57
C THR A 211 10.52 -1.02 -14.57
N ARG A 212 10.38 -2.35 -14.57
CA ARG A 212 9.36 -3.04 -15.36
C ARG A 212 8.15 -3.26 -14.47
N LEU A 213 7.04 -2.59 -14.79
CA LEU A 213 5.75 -2.69 -14.09
C LEU A 213 4.64 -2.97 -15.09
N HIS A 214 3.46 -3.32 -14.60
CA HIS A 214 2.27 -3.36 -15.44
C HIS A 214 1.99 -1.96 -16.01
N PRO A 215 1.52 -1.80 -17.28
CA PRO A 215 1.33 -0.48 -17.88
C PRO A 215 0.45 0.48 -17.09
N ILE A 216 -0.62 -0.03 -16.47
CA ILE A 216 -1.51 0.77 -15.60
C ILE A 216 -0.75 1.39 -14.41
N GLN A 217 0.11 0.59 -13.76
CA GLN A 217 0.89 1.04 -12.60
C GLN A 217 1.99 2.01 -13.03
N HIS A 218 2.65 1.71 -14.16
CA HIS A 218 3.68 2.58 -14.70
C HIS A 218 3.11 3.96 -15.00
N GLU A 219 1.95 4.02 -15.64
CA GLU A 219 1.27 5.28 -15.93
C GLU A 219 0.82 6.03 -14.67
N GLU A 220 0.31 5.31 -13.66
CA GLU A 220 -0.08 5.92 -12.39
C GLU A 220 1.10 6.55 -11.64
N LEU A 221 2.23 5.84 -11.54
CA LEU A 221 3.44 6.40 -10.94
C LEU A 221 4.00 7.56 -11.77
N ARG A 222 3.95 7.47 -13.10
CA ARG A 222 4.35 8.55 -14.00
C ARG A 222 3.50 9.80 -13.76
N ARG A 223 2.18 9.65 -13.64
CA ARG A 223 1.23 10.73 -13.37
C ARG A 223 1.55 11.42 -12.03
N ARG A 224 1.68 10.65 -10.95
CA ARG A 224 2.01 11.19 -9.61
C ARG A 224 3.35 11.93 -9.59
N ILE A 225 4.39 11.37 -10.21
CA ILE A 225 5.69 12.05 -10.35
C ILE A 225 5.55 13.37 -11.11
N GLN A 226 4.73 13.41 -12.17
CA GLN A 226 4.51 14.62 -12.93
C GLN A 226 3.77 15.70 -12.12
N GLU A 227 2.72 15.31 -11.40
CA GLU A 227 1.98 16.20 -10.48
C GLU A 227 2.90 16.80 -9.42
N LEU A 228 3.79 15.98 -8.85
CA LEU A 228 4.78 16.43 -7.89
C LEU A 228 5.76 17.46 -8.49
N PHE A 229 6.22 17.25 -9.72
CA PHE A 229 7.06 18.24 -10.42
C PHE A 229 6.33 19.55 -10.72
N ASP A 230 5.01 19.51 -10.90
CA ASP A 230 4.24 20.71 -11.19
C ASP A 230 3.91 21.48 -9.90
N ALA A 231 3.69 20.79 -8.79
CA ALA A 231 3.59 21.39 -7.46
C ALA A 231 4.90 22.07 -7.01
N LEU A 232 6.07 21.50 -7.34
CA LEU A 232 7.38 22.06 -6.96
C LEU A 232 7.84 23.24 -7.83
N LYS A 233 7.05 23.68 -8.81
CA LYS A 233 7.35 24.85 -9.66
C LYS A 233 6.49 26.06 -9.34
N SER A 234 5.39 25.86 -8.60
CA SER A 234 4.42 26.91 -8.24
C SER A 234 4.88 27.68 -7.02
#